data_AF-F9ZQ62-F1
#
_entry.id   AF-F9ZQ62-F1
#
_cell.length_a   1.000
_cell.length_b   1.000
_cell.length_c   1.000
_cell.angle_alpha   90.00
_cell.angle_beta   90.00
_cell.angle_gamma   90.00
#
_symmetry.space_group_name_H-M   'P 1'
#
loop_
_entity.id
_entity.type
_entity.pdbx_description
1 polymer ?
#
loop_
_entity_poly.entity_id
_entity_poly.type
_entity_poly.pdbx_seq_one_letter_code
_entity_poly.pdbx_strand_id
1 'polypeptide(L)' 'MPDGSEGYLELNAQLAQIWPVIIQKKAALPEAERWRHVMPKREFLGFLVISSG' A
#
# COMPACT_ATOMS: atom_id res chain seq x y z
N MET A 1 -7.69 14.72 8.74
CA MET A 1 -7.52 13.40 8.09
C MET A 1 -8.82 12.63 8.31
N PRO A 2 -9.25 11.75 7.39
CA PRO A 2 -10.33 10.81 7.67
C PRO A 2 -9.95 9.88 8.82
N ASP A 3 -10.92 9.51 9.65
CA ASP A 3 -10.71 8.58 10.76
C ASP A 3 -10.11 7.26 10.27
N GLY A 4 -9.09 6.75 10.96
CA GLY A 4 -8.36 5.55 10.58
C GLY A 4 -7.24 5.78 9.55
N SER A 5 -6.99 7.04 9.17
CA SER A 5 -5.87 7.44 8.29
C SER A 5 -4.70 8.07 9.06
N GLU A 6 -4.67 7.93 10.39
CA GLU A 6 -3.57 8.41 11.23
C GLU A 6 -2.25 7.73 10.84
N GLY A 7 -1.16 8.50 10.86
CA GLY A 7 0.18 8.03 10.52
C GLY A 7 0.44 7.70 9.04
N TYR A 8 -0.52 7.87 8.12
CA TYR A 8 -0.26 7.63 6.69
C TYR A 8 0.65 8.70 6.07
N LEU A 9 0.64 9.94 6.56
CA LEU A 9 1.53 10.99 6.05
C LEU A 9 3.01 10.63 6.29
N GLU A 10 3.35 10.25 7.51
CA GLU A 10 4.71 9.85 7.88
C GLU A 10 5.11 8.53 7.19
N LEU A 11 4.22 7.53 7.16
CA LEU A 11 4.49 6.28 6.43
C LEU A 11 4.77 6.56 4.95
N ASN A 12 3.95 7.38 4.29
CA ASN A 12 4.12 7.68 2.87
C ASN A 12 5.47 8.37 2.62
N ALA A 13 5.90 9.25 3.52
CA ALA A 13 7.22 9.88 3.43
C ALA A 13 8.36 8.86 3.56
N GLN A 14 8.25 7.90 4.48
CA GLN A 14 9.26 6.85 4.67
C GLN A 14 9.30 5.87 3.48
N LEU A 15 8.14 5.37 3.03
CA LEU A 15 8.06 4.39 1.95
C LEU A 15 8.44 4.97 0.59
N ALA A 16 8.11 6.24 0.32
CA ALA A 16 8.49 6.90 -0.93
C ALA A 16 10.01 7.00 -1.14
N GLN A 17 10.81 6.93 -0.06
CA GLN A 17 12.26 6.93 -0.17
C GLN A 17 12.84 5.55 -0.58
N ILE A 18 12.10 4.46 -0.33
CA ILE A 18 12.63 3.10 -0.50
C ILE A 18 11.88 2.27 -1.55
N TRP A 19 10.66 2.64 -1.92
CA TRP A 19 9.88 1.93 -2.94
C TRP A 19 10.19 2.43 -4.36
N PRO A 20 10.17 1.54 -5.36
CA PRO A 20 10.35 1.94 -6.75
C PRO A 20 9.20 2.82 -7.24
N VAL A 21 9.53 3.81 -8.08
CA VAL A 21 8.53 4.71 -8.69
C VAL A 21 7.66 3.94 -9.69
N ILE A 22 6.34 4.10 -9.59
CA ILE A 22 5.38 3.55 -10.56
C ILE A 22 5.07 4.62 -11.63
N ILE A 23 5.63 4.45 -12.83
CA ILE A 23 5.43 5.37 -13.97
C ILE A 23 4.42 4.88 -15.01
N GLN A 24 3.88 3.67 -14.83
CA GLN A 24 2.93 3.05 -15.75
C GLN A 24 1.79 2.38 -14.98
N LYS A 25 0.57 2.43 -15.54
CA LYS A 25 -0.59 1.76 -14.98
C LYS A 25 -0.42 0.24 -15.02
N LYS A 26 -0.78 -0.42 -13.92
CA LYS A 26 -0.82 -1.89 -13.81
C LYS A 26 -2.26 -2.36 -13.58
N ALA A 27 -2.52 -3.64 -13.87
CA ALA A 27 -3.79 -4.27 -13.50
C ALA A 27 -3.95 -4.27 -11.97
N ALA A 28 -5.20 -4.24 -11.49
CA ALA A 28 -5.49 -4.43 -10.08
C ALA A 28 -5.12 -5.87 -9.65
N LEU A 29 -4.87 -6.07 -8.35
CA LEU A 29 -4.67 -7.41 -7.82
C LEU A 29 -5.94 -8.27 -8.00
N PRO A 30 -5.82 -9.60 -8.20
CA PRO A 30 -6.97 -10.47 -8.45
C PRO A 30 -8.09 -10.38 -7.39
N GLU A 31 -7.73 -10.12 -6.14
CA GLU A 31 -8.66 -10.03 -5.02
C GLU A 31 -9.08 -8.59 -4.67
N ALA A 32 -8.75 -7.59 -5.49
CA ALA A 32 -8.98 -6.17 -5.18
C ALA A 32 -10.42 -5.86 -4.75
N GLU A 33 -11.42 -6.51 -5.38
CA GLU A 33 -12.83 -6.32 -5.04
C GLU A 33 -13.16 -6.86 -3.65
N ARG A 34 -12.65 -8.05 -3.30
CA ARG A 34 -12.80 -8.62 -1.96
C ARG A 34 -12.20 -7.71 -0.89
N TRP A 35 -11.02 -7.16 -1.16
CA TRP A 35 -10.32 -6.27 -0.25
C TRP A 35 -10.98 -4.91 -0.10
N ARG A 36 -11.91 -4.52 -0.96
CA ARG A 36 -12.57 -3.21 -0.91
C ARG A 36 -13.23 -2.95 0.46
N HIS A 37 -13.80 -3.99 1.06
CA HIS A 37 -14.61 -3.92 2.29
C HIS A 37 -13.87 -4.33 3.58
N VAL A 38 -12.61 -4.74 3.50
CA VAL A 38 -11.83 -5.18 4.67
C VAL A 38 -11.26 -3.95 5.39
N MET A 39 -11.49 -3.81 6.69
CA MET A 39 -10.86 -2.78 7.54
C MET A 39 -10.57 -3.36 8.94
N PRO A 40 -9.45 -2.96 9.60
CA PRO A 40 -8.39 -2.08 9.08
C PRO A 40 -7.43 -2.79 8.13
N LYS A 41 -7.05 -2.15 7.01
CA LYS A 41 -6.11 -2.75 6.02
C LYS A 41 -4.64 -2.59 6.40
N ARG A 42 -4.34 -1.68 7.33
CA ARG A 42 -2.97 -1.30 7.72
C ARG A 42 -2.14 -2.50 8.16
N GLU A 43 -2.76 -3.44 8.86
CA GLU A 43 -2.11 -4.63 9.43
C GLU A 43 -1.58 -5.59 8.37
N PHE A 44 -2.07 -5.49 7.13
CA PHE A 44 -1.67 -6.35 6.01
C PHE A 44 -0.50 -5.77 5.19
N LEU A 45 0.06 -4.62 5.59
CA LEU A 45 1.23 -4.03 4.94
C LEU A 45 2.48 -4.87 5.28
N GLY A 46 2.81 -5.84 4.43
CA GLY A 46 3.93 -6.78 4.60
C GLY A 46 5.01 -6.72 3.50
N PHE A 47 6.14 -7.40 3.75
CA PHE A 47 7.39 -7.43 2.97
C PHE A 47 7.27 -8.19 1.64
N LEU A 48 6.36 -7.81 0.75
CA LEU A 48 6.27 -8.37 -0.61
C LEU A 48 7.03 -7.56 -1.67
N VAL A 49 7.92 -6.63 -1.26
CA VAL A 49 8.50 -5.63 -2.16
C VAL A 49 9.97 -5.89 -2.53
N ILE A 50 10.67 -6.88 -1.94
CA ILE A 50 12.12 -7.09 -2.18
C ILE A 50 12.46 -8.47 -2.78
N SER A 51 11.56 -9.09 -3.55
CA SER A 51 11.83 -10.42 -4.14
C SER A 51 11.66 -10.47 -5.67
N SER A 52 11.68 -9.31 -6.32
CA SER A 52 11.73 -9.21 -7.78
C SER A 52 12.80 -8.21 -8.20
N GLY A 53 14.02 -8.46 -7.71
CA GLY A 53 15.26 -7.95 -8.28
C GLY A 53 15.95 -9.07 -9.04
#